data_AF-A0A1G6YNB7-F1
#
_entry.id   AF-A0A1G6YNB7-F1
#
_cell.length_a   1.000
_cell.length_b   1.000
_cell.length_c   1.000
_cell.angle_alpha   90.00
_cell.angle_beta   90.00
_cell.angle_gamma   90.00
#
_symmetry.space_group_name_H-M   'P 1'
#
loop_
_entity.id
_entity.type
_entity.pdbx_description
1 polymer ?
#
loop_
_entity_poly.entity_id
_entity_poly.type
_entity_poly.pdbx_seq_one_letter_code
_entity_poly.pdbx_strand_id
1 'polypeptide(L)' 'EPRALAEEFGFTLHLRTRGEEVRAKRHARAKAHRWVVERTHSWLHRFRSILIRWAKKSANYLALLHLALAIITWRHALPG' A
#
# COMPACT_ATOMS: atom_id res chain seq x y z
N GLU A 1 -23.38 16.55 13.82
CA GLU A 1 -21.94 16.23 13.70
C GLU A 1 -21.51 15.26 14.81
N PRO A 2 -20.72 14.21 14.51
CA PRO A 2 -20.34 13.15 15.47
C PRO A 2 -19.70 13.66 16.77
N ARG A 3 -19.03 14.82 16.70
CA ARG A 3 -18.39 15.48 17.86
C ARG A 3 -19.38 16.10 18.83
N ALA A 4 -20.40 16.77 18.32
CA ALA A 4 -21.45 17.37 19.13
C ALA A 4 -22.24 16.29 19.89
N LEU A 5 -22.48 15.14 19.24
CA LEU A 5 -23.13 14.00 19.88
C LEU A 5 -22.26 13.40 20.99
N ALA A 6 -20.96 13.21 20.76
CA ALA A 6 -20.09 12.67 21.80
C ALA A 6 -19.96 13.60 23.02
N GLU A 7 -20.00 14.91 22.80
CA GLU A 7 -20.01 15.90 23.88
C GLU A 7 -21.33 15.84 24.68
N GLU A 8 -22.46 15.77 23.99
CA GLU A 8 -23.80 15.63 24.59
C GLU A 8 -23.94 14.36 25.45
N PHE A 9 -23.36 13.24 25.00
CA PHE A 9 -23.43 11.96 25.70
C PHE A 9 -22.21 11.67 26.59
N GLY A 10 -21.27 12.61 26.73
CA GLY A 10 -20.09 12.47 27.61
C GLY A 10 -19.07 11.40 27.16
N PHE A 11 -19.03 11.07 25.86
CA PHE A 11 -18.10 10.08 25.31
C PHE A 11 -16.76 10.68 24.90
N THR A 12 -15.67 9.99 25.24
CA THR A 12 -14.34 10.33 24.71
C THR A 12 -14.17 9.82 23.28
N LEU A 13 -14.23 10.73 22.30
CA LEU A 13 -13.94 10.40 20.91
C LEU A 13 -12.45 10.27 20.65
N HIS A 14 -12.04 9.08 20.19
CA HIS A 14 -10.70 8.82 19.66
C HIS A 14 -10.63 9.09 18.14
N LEU A 15 -11.36 10.10 17.66
CA LEU A 15 -11.43 10.45 16.25
C LEU A 15 -10.37 11.49 15.90
N ARG A 16 -9.30 11.06 15.23
CA ARG A 16 -8.30 11.98 14.68
C ARG A 16 -8.80 12.62 13.39
N THR A 17 -8.52 13.90 13.23
CA THR A 17 -8.65 14.56 11.93
C THR A 17 -7.51 14.11 11.00
N ARG A 18 -7.74 14.17 9.68
CA ARG A 18 -6.69 13.92 8.68
C ARG A 18 -5.43 14.77 8.94
N GLY A 19 -5.59 16.02 9.37
CA GLY A 19 -4.48 16.91 9.71
C GLY A 19 -3.66 16.46 10.92
N GLU A 20 -4.31 15.95 11.97
CA GLU A 20 -3.65 15.38 13.14
C GLU A 20 -2.91 14.08 12.82
N GLU A 21 -3.48 13.23 11.97
CA GLU A 21 -2.79 12.02 11.49
C GLU A 21 -1.52 12.35 10.69
N VAL A 22 -1.60 13.35 9.80
CA VAL A 22 -0.45 13.79 8.99
C VAL A 22 0.66 14.37 9.88
N ARG A 23 0.31 15.18 10.90
CA ARG A 23 1.29 15.69 11.86
C ARG A 23 1.93 14.57 12.68
N ALA A 24 1.14 13.64 13.21
CA ALA A 24 1.64 12.49 13.97
C ALA A 24 2.62 11.64 13.12
N LYS A 25 2.31 11.42 11.84
CA LYS A 25 3.17 10.71 10.89
C LYS A 25 4.50 11.44 10.59
N ARG A 26 4.54 12.77 10.66
CA ARG A 26 5.75 13.58 10.44
C ARG A 26 6.73 13.55 11.62
N HIS A 27 6.22 13.49 12.85
CA HIS A 27 7.06 13.48 14.06
C HIS A 27 7.62 12.09 14.40
N ALA A 28 6.96 11.03 13.92
CA ALA A 28 7.52 9.70 13.98
C ALA A 28 8.67 9.58 12.97
N ARG A 29 9.92 9.79 13.40
CA ARG A 29 11.15 9.31 12.70
C ARG A 29 11.20 7.77 12.59
N ALA A 30 10.06 7.11 12.65
CA ALA A 30 9.92 5.68 12.51
C ALA A 30 10.26 5.31 11.06
N LYS A 31 11.30 4.49 10.89
CA LYS A 31 11.55 3.79 9.63
C LYS A 31 10.25 3.07 9.30
N ALA A 32 9.61 3.40 8.18
CA ALA A 32 8.33 2.78 7.84
C ALA A 32 8.54 1.26 7.70
N HIS A 33 8.13 0.49 8.70
CA HIS A 33 7.98 -0.96 8.62
C HIS A 33 6.83 -1.23 7.66
N ARG A 34 7.08 -1.08 6.35
CA ARG A 34 6.09 -1.48 5.36
C ARG A 34 6.11 -2.99 5.30
N TRP A 35 4.95 -3.61 5.45
CA TRP A 35 4.73 -5.03 5.21
C TRP A 35 5.31 -5.40 3.83
N VAL A 36 6.43 -6.12 3.83
CA VAL A 36 7.20 -6.41 2.61
C VAL A 36 6.32 -7.09 1.55
N VAL A 37 5.44 -7.99 2.01
CA VAL A 37 4.47 -8.70 1.16
C VAL A 37 3.49 -7.73 0.51
N GLU A 38 2.88 -6.82 1.28
CA GLU A 38 1.90 -5.86 0.76
C GLU A 38 2.54 -4.88 -0.24
N ARG A 39 3.79 -4.49 0.00
CA ARG A 39 4.56 -3.65 -0.92
C ARG A 39 4.77 -4.36 -2.26
N THR A 40 5.21 -5.62 -2.23
CA THR A 40 5.39 -6.43 -3.43
C THR A 40 4.07 -6.62 -4.16
N HIS A 41 2.99 -6.89 -3.42
CA HIS A 41 1.65 -7.03 -3.98
C HIS A 41 1.19 -5.72 -4.67
N SER A 42 1.39 -4.57 -4.03
CA SER A 42 1.10 -3.25 -4.62
C SER A 42 1.89 -3.00 -5.91
N TRP A 43 3.15 -3.46 -5.97
CA TRP A 43 3.93 -3.35 -7.20
C TRP A 43 3.38 -4.22 -8.33
N LEU A 44 2.99 -5.46 -8.03
CA LEU A 44 2.41 -6.39 -8.99
C LEU A 44 1.01 -5.93 -9.47
N HIS A 45 0.25 -5.25 -8.61
CA HIS A 45 -1.07 -4.71 -8.94
C HIS A 45 -1.05 -3.65 -10.06
N ARG A 46 0.13 -3.10 -10.38
CA ARG A 46 0.32 -2.19 -11.54
C ARG A 46 0.39 -2.93 -12.88
N PHE A 47 0.61 -4.24 -12.87
CA PHE A 47 0.65 -5.08 -14.06
C PHE A 47 -0.72 -5.72 -14.28
N ARG A 48 -1.53 -5.09 -15.12
CA ARG A 48 -2.93 -5.50 -15.37
C ARG A 48 -3.06 -6.94 -15.88
N SER A 49 -2.06 -7.46 -16.60
CA SER A 49 -2.02 -8.83 -17.11
C SER A 49 -1.84 -9.91 -16.04
N ILE A 50 -1.28 -9.54 -14.88
CA ILE A 50 -1.12 -10.41 -13.71
C ILE A 50 -2.37 -10.33 -12.83
N LEU A 51 -2.90 -9.11 -12.65
CA LEU A 51 -4.08 -8.86 -11.83
C LEU A 51 -5.35 -9.46 -12.43
N ILE A 52 -5.61 -9.12 -13.69
CA ILE A 52 -6.66 -9.72 -14.48
C ILE A 52 -5.97 -10.85 -15.22
N ARG A 53 -6.26 -12.09 -14.84
CA ARG A 53 -5.58 -13.28 -15.38
C ARG A 53 -5.97 -13.53 -16.85
N TRP A 54 -5.53 -12.66 -17.75
CA TRP A 54 -5.73 -12.77 -19.20
C TRP A 54 -5.01 -13.98 -19.78
N ALA A 55 -3.90 -14.39 -19.15
CA ALA A 55 -3.18 -15.60 -19.51
C ALA A 55 -3.97 -16.86 -19.10
N LYS A 56 -4.65 -17.50 -20.05
CA LYS A 56 -5.37 -18.78 -19.82
C LYS A 56 -4.44 -19.92 -19.42
N LYS A 57 -3.20 -19.96 -19.94
CA LYS A 57 -2.21 -20.98 -19.61
C LYS A 57 -1.40 -20.58 -18.37
N SER A 58 -1.22 -21.52 -17.44
CA SER A 58 -0.42 -21.32 -16.22
C SER A 58 1.03 -20.93 -16.52
N ALA A 59 1.64 -21.54 -17.55
CA ALA A 59 2.99 -21.21 -17.99
C ALA A 59 3.13 -19.73 -18.40
N ASN A 60 2.15 -19.18 -19.13
CA ASN A 60 2.17 -17.79 -19.56
C ASN A 60 2.03 -16.84 -18.35
N TYR A 61 1.17 -17.18 -17.39
CA TYR A 61 1.06 -16.41 -16.14
C TYR A 61 2.38 -16.40 -15.38
N LEU A 62 3.03 -17.55 -15.26
CA LEU A 62 4.32 -17.69 -14.58
C LEU A 62 5.43 -16.89 -15.29
N ALA A 63 5.47 -16.90 -16.63
CA ALA A 63 6.41 -16.10 -17.41
C ALA A 63 6.21 -14.59 -17.20
N LEU A 64 4.95 -14.12 -17.25
CA LEU A 64 4.62 -12.71 -17.00
C LEU A 64 4.96 -12.28 -15.57
N LEU A 65 4.75 -13.16 -14.59
CA LEU A 65 5.11 -12.91 -13.20
C LEU A 65 6.63 -12.72 -13.05
N HIS A 66 7.43 -13.61 -13.63
CA HIS A 66 8.90 -13.47 -13.62
C HIS A 66 9.36 -12.20 -14.34
N LEU A 67 8.76 -11.88 -15.50
CA LEU A 67 9.07 -10.66 -16.24
C LEU A 67 8.78 -9.40 -15.42
N ALA A 68 7.62 -9.33 -14.75
CA ALA A 68 7.28 -8.20 -13.89
C ALA A 68 8.25 -8.05 -12.72
N LEU A 69 8.63 -9.15 -12.06
CA LEU A 69 9.63 -9.13 -10.99
C LEU A 69 10.99 -8.65 -11.51
N ALA A 70 11.44 -9.13 -12.67
CA ALA A 70 12.70 -8.68 -13.29
C ALA A 70 12.71 -7.18 -13.59
N ILE A 71 11.59 -6.62 -14.10
CA ILE A 71 11.46 -5.18 -14.34
C ILE A 71 11.52 -4.40 -13.03
N ILE A 72 10.84 -4.88 -11.98
CA ILE A 72 10.85 -4.23 -10.65
C ILE A 72 12.27 -4.22 -10.08
N THR A 73 12.96 -5.36 -10.08
CA THR A 73 14.33 -5.46 -9.55
C THR A 73 15.30 -4.59 -10.35
N TRP A 74 15.19 -4.58 -11.67
CA TRP A 74 16.01 -3.74 -12.55
C TRP A 74 15.87 -2.25 -12.22
N ARG A 75 14.63 -1.76 -12.04
CA ARG A 75 14.36 -0.35 -11.69
C ARG A 75 14.86 0.03 -10.29
N HIS A 76 15.00 -0.93 -9.39
CA HIS A 76 15.55 -0.69 -8.05
C HIS A 76 17.07 -0.84 -7.99
N ALA A 77 17.67 -1.61 -8.89
CA ALA A 77 19.11 -1.86 -8.96
C ALA A 77 19.87 -0.75 -9.68
N LEU A 78 19.24 -0.05 -10.63
CA LEU A 78 19.84 1.10 -11.30
C LEU A 78 20.03 2.25 -10.30
N PRO A 79 21.26 2.73 -10.08
CA PRO A 79 21.47 4.01 -9.42
C PRO A 79 20.87 5.10 -10.31
N GLY A 80 20.01 5.92 -9.71
CA GLY A 80 19.57 7.19 -10.31
C GLY A 80 20.55 8.31 -10.00
#